data_AF-A0A254N6G9-F1
#
_entry.id   AF-A0A254N6G9-F1
#
_cell.length_a   1.000
_cell.length_b   1.000
_cell.length_c   1.000
_cell.angle_alpha   90.00
_cell.angle_beta   90.00
_cell.angle_gamma   90.00
#
_symmetry.space_group_name_H-M   'P 1'
#
loop_
_entity.id
_entity.type
_entity.pdbx_description
1 polymer ?
#
loop_
_entity_poly.entity_id
_entity_poly.type
_entity_poly.pdbx_seq_one_letter_code
_entity_poly.pdbx_strand_id
1 'polypeptide(L)'
;MAKFTVNVPVETNTPNVVVDADPQAALPPGRHRFSLVVVDDSGNESTPDTVDVIVADRDRPTAVLQGPDVASAGKPFTLSGARSFDTGGGIIKTWRFTYLGLATR
;
A
#
# COMPACT_ATOMS: atom_id res chain seq x y z
N MET A 1 15.35 -5.55 9.42
CA MET A 1 14.98 -4.26 8.79
C MET A 1 15.00 -3.20 9.89
N ALA A 2 15.24 -1.94 9.56
CA ALA A 2 15.28 -0.86 10.53
C ALA A 2 13.91 -0.20 10.65
N LYS A 3 13.43 -0.09 11.89
CA LYS A 3 12.24 0.68 12.22
C LYS A 3 12.62 2.15 12.38
N PHE A 4 12.19 2.97 11.44
CA PHE A 4 12.38 4.42 11.53
C PHE A 4 11.28 5.02 12.40
N THR A 5 11.69 5.74 13.44
CA THR A 5 10.80 6.56 14.27
C THR A 5 11.20 8.02 14.07
N VAL A 6 10.22 8.92 14.03
CA VAL A 6 10.47 10.35 13.78
C VAL A 6 11.50 10.87 14.78
N ASN A 7 12.56 11.50 14.25
CA ASN A 7 13.67 12.09 15.02
C ASN A 7 14.48 11.11 15.88
N VAL A 8 14.42 9.80 15.61
CA VAL A 8 15.26 8.79 16.27
C VAL A 8 16.26 8.24 15.25
N PRO A 9 17.57 8.47 15.44
CA PRO A 9 18.59 7.91 14.55
C PRO A 9 18.58 6.38 14.55
N VAL A 10 18.85 5.80 13.38
CA VAL A 10 19.17 4.37 13.24
C VAL A 10 20.65 4.28 12.92
N GLU A 11 21.44 3.76 13.86
CA GLU A 11 22.88 3.56 13.66
C GLU A 11 23.17 2.23 12.96
N THR A 12 24.13 2.23 12.05
CA THR A 12 24.60 1.05 11.32
C THR A 12 26.06 1.23 10.93
N ASN A 13 26.81 0.13 10.86
CA ASN A 13 28.18 0.09 10.37
C ASN A 13 28.28 -0.33 8.89
N THR A 14 27.13 -0.37 8.20
CA THR A 14 27.05 -0.65 6.76
C THR A 14 26.45 0.55 6.05
N PRO A 15 26.80 0.79 4.77
CA PRO A 15 26.30 1.96 4.04
C PRO A 15 24.83 1.84 3.62
N ASN A 16 24.16 0.72 3.94
CA ASN A 16 22.81 0.42 3.50
C ASN A 16 21.92 0.07 4.69
N VAL A 17 20.72 0.65 4.72
CA VAL A 17 19.66 0.30 5.68
C VAL A 17 18.39 -0.04 4.92
N VAL A 18 17.77 -1.16 5.30
CA VAL A 18 16.46 -1.55 4.76
C VAL A 18 15.40 -0.97 5.68
N VAL A 19 14.59 -0.03 5.18
CA VAL A 19 13.41 0.48 5.89
C VAL A 19 12.42 -0.68 6.05
N ASP A 20 11.97 -0.91 7.28
CA ASP A 20 10.99 -1.97 7.55
C ASP A 20 9.67 -1.67 6.82
N ALA A 21 9.23 -2.65 6.03
CA ALA A 21 7.99 -2.61 5.28
C ALA A 21 6.88 -3.44 5.96
N ASP A 22 7.04 -3.77 7.25
CA ASP A 22 5.99 -4.42 8.05
C ASP A 22 4.64 -3.75 7.82
N PRO A 23 3.62 -4.45 7.26
CA PRO A 23 2.30 -3.89 7.01
C PRO A 23 1.61 -3.30 8.25
N GLN A 24 2.00 -3.72 9.46
CA GLN A 24 1.46 -3.21 10.72
C GLN A 24 2.24 -2.00 11.29
N ALA A 25 3.43 -1.72 10.75
CA ALA A 25 4.27 -0.58 11.12
C ALA A 25 4.78 0.22 9.91
N ALA A 26 4.14 0.04 8.75
CA ALA A 26 4.55 0.63 7.48
C ALA A 26 4.42 2.14 7.53
N LEU A 27 5.32 2.82 6.84
CA LEU A 27 5.18 4.25 6.61
C LEU A 27 3.84 4.50 5.89
N PRO A 28 2.97 5.37 6.41
CA PRO A 28 1.69 5.66 5.77
C PRO A 28 1.90 6.25 4.37
N PRO A 29 0.94 6.10 3.44
CA PRO A 29 1.02 6.75 2.14
C PRO A 29 1.25 8.26 2.29
N GLY A 30 2.24 8.78 1.56
CA GLY A 30 2.67 10.17 1.70
C GLY A 30 4.13 10.40 1.35
N ARG A 31 4.55 11.67 1.42
CA ARG A 31 5.94 12.07 1.25
C ARG A 31 6.66 12.00 2.60
N HIS A 32 7.75 11.25 2.63
CA HIS A 32 8.63 11.07 3.79
C HIS A 32 10.01 11.63 3.48
N ARG A 33 10.64 12.28 4.46
CA ARG A 33 12.00 12.79 4.35
C ARG A 33 12.92 11.98 5.24
N PHE A 34 14.04 11.54 4.68
CA PHE A 34 15.11 10.85 5.38
C PHE A 34 16.35 11.74 5.43
N SER A 35 17.12 11.60 6.49
CA SER A 35 18.37 12.35 6.72
C SER A 35 19.48 11.37 7.04
N LEU A 36 20.68 11.63 6.50
CA LEU A 36 21.90 10.87 6.78
C LEU A 36 22.97 11.81 7.33
N VAL A 37 23.57 11.40 8.44
CA VAL A 37 24.83 11.93 8.97
C VAL A 37 25.79 10.75 9.04
N VAL A 38 27.01 10.92 8.52
CA VAL A 38 28.07 9.92 8.64
C VAL A 38 29.08 10.37 9.70
N VAL A 39 29.57 9.40 10.48
CA VAL A 39 30.57 9.62 11.53
C VAL A 39 31.83 8.83 11.17
N ASP A 40 32.99 9.47 11.17
CA ASP A 40 34.27 8.79 10.93
C ASP A 40 34.82 8.10 12.20
N ASP A 41 35.94 7.41 12.08
CA ASP A 41 36.60 6.70 13.19
C ASP A 41 37.22 7.63 14.25
N SER A 42 37.35 8.92 13.92
CA SER A 42 37.82 9.98 14.79
C SER A 42 36.66 10.72 15.47
N GLY A 43 35.41 10.37 15.16
CA GLY A 43 34.20 10.97 15.72
C GLY A 43 33.73 12.25 15.02
N ASN A 44 34.25 12.60 13.85
CA ASN A 44 33.78 13.75 13.09
C ASN A 44 32.45 13.43 12.39
N GLU A 45 31.49 14.35 12.48
CA GLU A 45 30.18 14.23 11.82
C GLU A 45 30.12 15.08 10.54
N SER A 46 29.46 14.56 9.50
CA SER A 46 29.15 15.33 8.29
C SER A 46 28.01 16.33 8.54
N THR A 47 27.86 17.31 7.64
CA THR A 47 26.56 17.99 7.49
C THR A 47 25.51 16.96 7.06
N PRO A 48 24.24 17.07 7.50
CA PRO A 48 23.20 16.15 7.07
C PRO A 48 22.92 16.26 5.56
N ASP A 49 22.78 15.12 4.89
CA ASP A 49 22.21 15.02 3.55
C ASP A 49 20.79 14.42 3.62
N THR A 50 19.91 14.77 2.68
CA THR A 50 18.49 14.40 2.75
C THR A 50 17.91 13.90 1.44
N VAL A 51 16.95 12.99 1.54
CA VAL A 51 16.17 12.49 0.40
C VAL A 51 14.68 12.45 0.74
N ASP A 52 13.84 12.76 -0.24
CA ASP A 52 12.39 12.63 -0.14
C ASP A 52 11.92 11.38 -0.90
N VAL A 53 11.13 10.55 -0.23
CA VAL A 53 10.55 9.32 -0.78
C VAL A 53 9.03 9.40 -0.69
N ILE A 54 8.35 9.06 -1.79
CA ILE A 54 6.88 8.98 -1.82
C ILE A 54 6.47 7.52 -1.64
N VAL A 55 5.84 7.23 -0.52
CA VAL A 55 5.21 5.92 -0.27
C VAL A 55 3.78 5.99 -0.80
N ALA A 56 3.41 5.06 -1.67
CA ALA A 56 2.08 5.00 -2.27
C ALA A 56 1.64 3.55 -2.42
N ASP A 57 0.36 3.30 -2.16
CA ASP A 57 -0.29 2.06 -2.58
C ASP A 57 -0.38 2.05 -4.12
N ARG A 58 0.19 1.01 -4.72
CA ARG A 58 0.23 0.79 -6.18
C ARG A 58 -0.52 -0.48 -6.57
N ASP A 59 -1.01 -1.24 -5.61
CA ASP A 59 -1.70 -2.49 -5.88
C ASP A 59 -3.12 -2.20 -6.35
N ARG A 60 -3.62 -3.06 -7.22
CA ARG A 60 -4.99 -2.93 -7.75
C ARG A 60 -5.94 -3.71 -6.83
N PRO A 61 -7.14 -3.17 -6.55
CA PRO A 61 -8.14 -3.94 -5.81
C PRO A 61 -8.57 -5.18 -6.59
N THR A 62 -8.90 -6.24 -5.86
CA THR A 62 -9.46 -7.48 -6.41
C THR A 62 -10.98 -7.42 -6.39
N ALA A 63 -11.60 -7.48 -7.56
CA ALA A 63 -13.05 -7.52 -7.69
C ALA A 63 -13.59 -8.94 -7.49
N VAL A 64 -14.57 -9.11 -6.60
CA VAL A 64 -15.29 -10.36 -6.38
C VAL A 64 -16.78 -10.09 -6.59
N LEU A 65 -17.31 -10.55 -7.73
CA LEU A 65 -18.73 -10.42 -8.06
C LEU A 65 -19.47 -11.68 -7.66
N GLN A 66 -20.58 -11.52 -6.94
CA GLN A 66 -21.49 -12.57 -6.56
C GLN A 66 -22.91 -12.25 -7.07
N GLY A 67 -23.66 -13.29 -7.39
CA GLY A 67 -25.06 -13.22 -7.83
C GLY A 67 -25.68 -14.61 -7.81
N PRO A 68 -26.99 -14.73 -8.04
CA PRO A 68 -27.64 -16.02 -8.17
C PRO A 68 -27.26 -16.71 -9.49
N ASP A 69 -27.19 -18.04 -9.48
CA ASP A 69 -26.97 -18.84 -10.70
C ASP A 69 -28.17 -18.76 -11.66
N VAL A 70 -29.38 -18.61 -11.10
CA VAL A 70 -30.63 -18.50 -11.84
C VAL A 70 -31.49 -17.40 -11.24
N ALA A 71 -32.03 -16.52 -12.08
CA ALA A 71 -33.01 -15.51 -11.71
C ALA A 71 -34.33 -15.75 -12.46
N SER A 72 -35.46 -15.50 -11.79
CA SER A 72 -36.78 -15.60 -12.42
C SER A 72 -37.02 -14.41 -13.36
N ALA A 73 -37.55 -14.69 -14.55
CA ALA A 73 -37.90 -13.64 -15.51
C ALA A 73 -38.89 -12.64 -14.90
N GLY A 74 -38.61 -11.34 -15.08
CA GLY A 74 -39.45 -10.26 -14.53
C GLY A 74 -39.41 -10.10 -13.01
N LYS A 75 -38.53 -10.82 -12.29
CA LYS A 75 -38.32 -10.67 -10.85
C LYS A 75 -36.97 -10.01 -10.56
N PRO A 76 -36.88 -9.19 -9.51
CA PRO A 76 -35.60 -8.60 -9.11
C PRO A 76 -34.65 -9.68 -8.58
N PHE A 77 -33.36 -9.43 -8.74
CA PHE A 77 -32.28 -10.21 -8.14
C PHE A 77 -31.13 -9.27 -7.75
N THR A 78 -30.24 -9.76 -6.88
CA THR A 78 -29.14 -8.96 -6.34
C THR A 78 -27.80 -9.42 -6.90
N LEU A 79 -26.99 -8.47 -7.33
CA LEU A 79 -25.56 -8.65 -7.54
C LEU A 79 -24.81 -8.00 -6.37
N SER A 80 -23.75 -8.63 -5.89
CA SER A 80 -22.96 -8.15 -4.76
C SER A 80 -21.48 -8.11 -5.11
N GLY A 81 -20.86 -6.96 -4.85
CA GLY A 81 -19.40 -6.78 -4.89
C GLY A 81 -18.75 -6.81 -3.50
N ALA A 82 -19.51 -7.17 -2.46
CA ALA A 82 -19.14 -6.97 -1.05
C ALA A 82 -17.91 -7.77 -0.60
N ARG A 83 -17.53 -8.82 -1.35
CA ARG A 83 -16.33 -9.61 -1.09
C ARG A 83 -15.09 -9.10 -1.83
N SER A 84 -15.20 -8.00 -2.58
CA SER A 84 -14.05 -7.34 -3.18
C SER A 84 -13.14 -6.79 -2.06
N PHE A 85 -11.83 -6.82 -2.27
CA PHE A 85 -10.86 -6.39 -1.26
C PHE A 85 -9.64 -5.74 -1.93
N ASP A 86 -8.89 -4.98 -1.15
CA ASP A 86 -7.64 -4.37 -1.56
C ASP A 86 -6.55 -4.76 -0.54
N THR A 87 -5.49 -5.44 -1.00
CA THR A 87 -4.39 -5.88 -0.15
C THR A 87 -3.26 -4.86 -0.06
N GLY A 88 -3.26 -3.81 -0.90
CA GLY A 88 -2.24 -2.77 -0.92
C GLY A 88 -2.37 -1.74 0.21
N GLY A 89 -3.43 -1.83 1.02
CA GLY A 89 -3.75 -0.87 2.08
C GLY A 89 -4.77 0.19 1.67
N GLY A 90 -5.19 0.20 0.41
CA GLY A 90 -6.26 1.03 -0.11
C GLY A 90 -7.65 0.68 0.43
N ILE A 91 -8.59 1.62 0.26
CA ILE A 91 -10.01 1.42 0.58
C ILE A 91 -10.81 1.46 -0.73
N ILE A 92 -11.64 0.45 -0.96
CA ILE A 92 -12.56 0.43 -2.12
C ILE A 92 -13.59 1.56 -1.94
N LYS A 93 -13.61 2.50 -2.88
CA LYS A 93 -14.54 3.65 -2.86
C LYS A 93 -15.75 3.53 -3.78
N THR A 94 -15.67 2.72 -4.83
CA THR A 94 -16.71 2.67 -5.86
C THR A 94 -16.76 1.29 -6.51
N TRP A 95 -17.99 0.80 -6.73
CA TRP A 95 -18.27 -0.40 -7.53
C TRP A 95 -18.96 0.04 -8.82
N ARG A 96 -18.51 -0.48 -9.96
CA ARG A 96 -19.13 -0.25 -11.26
C ARG A 96 -19.62 -1.58 -11.81
N PHE A 97 -20.93 -1.77 -11.81
CA PHE A 97 -21.57 -2.95 -12.40
C PHE A 97 -21.94 -2.65 -13.85
N THR A 98 -21.68 -3.59 -14.76
CA THR A 98 -21.99 -3.45 -16.19
C THR A 98 -22.63 -4.73 -16.68
N TYR A 99 -23.81 -4.62 -17.28
CA TYR A 99 -24.45 -5.73 -17.98
C TYR A 99 -23.82 -5.86 -19.38
N LEU A 100 -23.24 -7.03 -19.67
CA LEU A 100 -22.52 -7.29 -20.93
C LEU A 100 -23.41 -7.93 -22.01
N GLY A 101 -24.71 -8.06 -21.75
CA GLY A 101 -25.63 -8.78 -22.65
C GLY A 101 -25.66 -10.28 -22.39
N LEU A 102 -26.20 -11.02 -23.35
CA LEU A 102 -26.22 -12.48 -23.31
C LEU A 102 -24.79 -13.01 -23.38
N ALA A 103 -24.42 -13.91 -22.46
CA ALA A 103 -23.15 -14.61 -22.54
C ALA A 103 -23.19 -15.55 -23.75
N THR A 104 -22.27 -15.36 -24.69
CA THR A 104 -21.97 -16.35 -25.73
C THR A 104 -21.13 -17.46 -25.12
N ARG A 105 -21.35 -18.70 -25.57
CA ARG A 105 -20.50 -19.84 -25.22
C ARG A 105 -19.20 -19.81 -26.00
#